data_AF-A0AAU4IL95-F1
#
_entry.id   AF-A0AAU4IL95-F1
#
_cell.length_a   1.000
_cell.length_b   1.000
_cell.length_c   1.000
_cell.angle_alpha   90.00
_cell.angle_beta   90.00
_cell.angle_gamma   90.00
#
_symmetry.space_group_name_H-M   'P 1'
#
loop_
_entity.id
_entity.type
_entity.pdbx_description
1 polymer ?
#
loop_
_entity_poly.entity_id
_entity_poly.type
_entity_poly.pdbx_seq_one_letter_code
_entity_poly.pdbx_strand_id
1 'polypeptide(L)'
;MTERIAAPAQRPHRHHWRRDVVELAALFCAVAVADAIANLVVHGPRGPVLLVASAVALLVTAAFHTWWARRHSHAPPPTDTAPSDAAPTDTATGAVAATAGTDAALASALWRMRTTVRDEPGSLAALCTALARSGVDILTLQTHPLPEGGTVDEFLLRAPHQLPSADLTRAISGAGGHSTWIERADAHDLVDTPTRVLGLATRTALDAAELPLALRQLLGRCTIHSIPATTLSGRPNAGADAPVEGVLEATVMRLRDPSGGAITIERPYLPFTPTEFARARALVELDARLGPRVPRSRDVLTLPEGNEITVRRADGSDLPAARAMHDRCSERTLGLRYHGPVADADRYLGHLLSPRFGRTLAATTASGKLVALGHLLWDGDETEVALLIEDDWQRRGIGSELLGRLIGMAVEAGCDSVYAVTQAQNTGMVAAMRGLGLPLDYQIEEGTLVITARLDATPVSSRLPYELPGESLRGLPRNQQ
;
A
#
# COMPACT_ATOMS: atom_id res chain seq x y z
N MET A 1 64.25 34.62 -27.64
CA MET A 1 64.57 33.17 -27.50
C MET A 1 63.25 32.45 -27.28
N THR A 2 63.02 31.30 -27.88
CA THR A 2 61.70 30.63 -27.96
C THR A 2 61.10 30.21 -26.62
N GLU A 3 59.80 30.44 -26.44
CA GLU A 3 58.96 29.66 -25.53
C GLU A 3 58.79 28.21 -26.02
N ARG A 4 58.42 27.29 -25.13
CA ARG A 4 57.81 26.00 -25.49
C ARG A 4 56.74 25.59 -24.49
N ILE A 5 55.48 25.84 -24.85
CA ILE A 5 54.31 25.23 -24.22
C ILE A 5 54.13 23.83 -24.83
N ALA A 6 53.90 22.81 -23.99
CA ALA A 6 53.56 21.47 -24.44
C ALA A 6 52.03 21.27 -24.39
N ALA A 7 51.43 20.82 -25.50
CA ALA A 7 50.00 20.56 -25.60
C ALA A 7 49.72 19.06 -25.78
N PRO A 8 48.73 18.47 -25.07
CA PRO A 8 48.22 17.14 -25.38
C PRO A 8 47.32 17.17 -26.62
N ALA A 9 47.33 16.08 -27.40
CA ALA A 9 46.69 16.05 -28.72
C ALA A 9 45.18 15.74 -28.66
N GLN A 10 44.39 16.46 -29.47
CA GLN A 10 43.00 16.10 -29.76
C GLN A 10 42.94 14.93 -30.77
N ARG A 11 41.97 14.02 -30.58
CA ARG A 11 41.49 13.08 -31.61
C ARG A 11 39.95 13.08 -31.63
N PRO A 12 39.29 12.83 -32.78
CA PRO A 12 37.95 13.36 -33.02
C PRO A 12 36.80 12.47 -32.57
N HIS A 13 35.70 13.09 -32.14
CA HIS A 13 34.39 12.44 -32.03
C HIS A 13 33.92 11.96 -33.41
N ARG A 14 33.69 10.65 -33.56
CA ARG A 14 33.08 10.06 -34.79
C ARG A 14 32.01 9.00 -34.53
N HIS A 15 31.61 8.77 -33.28
CA HIS A 15 30.78 7.62 -32.92
C HIS A 15 29.30 7.91 -32.57
N HIS A 16 28.89 9.16 -32.39
CA HIS A 16 27.51 9.51 -32.03
C HIS A 16 26.56 9.54 -33.23
N TRP A 17 26.86 10.35 -34.26
CA TRP A 17 25.95 10.67 -35.38
C TRP A 17 25.30 9.47 -36.10
N ARG A 18 25.94 8.28 -36.07
CA ARG A 18 25.37 7.06 -36.65
C ARG A 18 24.23 6.44 -35.85
N ARG A 19 24.07 6.79 -34.57
CA ARG A 19 23.01 6.25 -33.69
C ARG A 19 21.73 7.06 -33.85
N ASP A 20 21.86 8.39 -33.75
CA ASP A 20 20.79 9.36 -33.89
C ASP A 20 20.03 9.20 -35.24
N VAL A 21 20.76 8.92 -36.33
CA VAL A 21 20.20 8.65 -37.67
C VAL A 21 19.40 7.33 -37.73
N VAL A 22 19.81 6.30 -36.98
CA VAL A 22 19.08 5.01 -36.93
C VAL A 22 17.80 5.13 -36.11
N GLU A 23 17.83 5.88 -35.00
CA GLU A 23 16.65 6.11 -34.16
C GLU A 23 15.60 6.96 -34.89
N LEU A 24 16.03 8.01 -35.64
CA LEU A 24 15.15 8.74 -36.56
C LEU A 24 14.57 7.86 -37.67
N ALA A 25 15.39 7.02 -38.32
CA ALA A 25 14.92 6.11 -39.36
C ALA A 25 13.89 5.11 -38.83
N ALA A 26 14.10 4.56 -37.64
CA ALA A 26 13.15 3.66 -36.99
C ALA A 26 11.81 4.35 -36.68
N LEU A 27 11.84 5.60 -36.19
CA LEU A 27 10.64 6.39 -35.91
C LEU A 27 9.83 6.65 -37.19
N PHE A 28 10.48 7.07 -38.28
CA PHE A 28 9.80 7.28 -39.57
C PHE A 28 9.25 5.98 -40.17
N CYS A 29 9.94 4.86 -40.04
CA CYS A 29 9.43 3.55 -40.46
C CYS A 29 8.18 3.14 -39.66
N ALA A 30 8.17 3.34 -38.34
CA ALA A 30 7.03 3.02 -37.49
C ALA A 30 5.78 3.84 -37.86
N VAL A 31 5.94 5.16 -38.10
CA VAL A 31 4.86 6.04 -38.55
C VAL A 31 4.34 5.64 -39.94
N ALA A 32 5.24 5.36 -40.89
CA ALA A 32 4.85 4.93 -42.23
C ALA A 32 4.11 3.59 -42.25
N VAL A 33 4.51 2.63 -41.41
CA VAL A 33 3.80 1.35 -41.27
C VAL A 33 2.42 1.55 -40.63
N ALA A 34 2.30 2.39 -39.59
CA ALA A 34 1.03 2.69 -38.95
C ALA A 34 0.04 3.37 -39.92
N ASP A 35 0.48 4.36 -40.69
CA ASP A 35 -0.34 5.05 -41.69
C ASP A 35 -0.73 4.13 -42.86
N ALA A 36 0.20 3.29 -43.33
CA ALA A 36 -0.10 2.29 -44.36
C ALA A 36 -1.15 1.27 -43.91
N ILE A 37 -1.10 0.82 -42.65
CA ILE A 37 -2.12 -0.07 -42.05
C ILE A 37 -3.46 0.66 -41.92
N ALA A 38 -3.46 1.90 -41.43
CA ALA A 38 -4.67 2.71 -41.32
C ALA A 38 -5.34 2.91 -42.69
N ASN A 39 -4.57 3.29 -43.72
CA ASN A 39 -5.08 3.45 -45.07
C ASN A 39 -5.55 2.13 -45.70
N LEU A 40 -4.89 0.99 -45.41
CA LEU A 40 -5.34 -0.33 -45.88
C LEU A 40 -6.67 -0.77 -45.24
N VAL A 41 -6.93 -0.36 -44.00
CA VAL A 41 -8.17 -0.66 -43.26
C VAL A 41 -9.31 0.31 -43.63
N VAL A 42 -9.02 1.60 -43.84
CA VAL A 42 -10.02 2.64 -44.14
C VAL A 42 -10.38 2.70 -45.64
N HIS A 43 -9.39 2.57 -46.53
CA HIS A 43 -9.57 2.75 -47.97
C HIS A 43 -9.42 1.44 -48.79
N GLY A 44 -8.93 0.36 -48.18
CA GLY A 44 -8.78 -0.93 -48.86
C GLY A 44 -10.13 -1.66 -49.06
N PRO A 45 -10.40 -2.27 -50.24
CA PRO A 45 -11.68 -2.93 -50.55
C PRO A 45 -11.96 -4.22 -49.74
N ARG A 46 -11.13 -4.53 -48.73
CA ARG A 46 -11.30 -5.63 -47.77
C ARG A 46 -11.11 -5.18 -46.32
N GLY A 47 -10.93 -3.89 -46.05
CA GLY A 47 -10.73 -3.34 -44.69
C GLY A 47 -11.79 -3.77 -43.67
N PRO A 48 -13.09 -3.64 -43.97
CA PRO A 48 -14.16 -4.15 -43.09
C PRO A 48 -14.09 -5.65 -42.84
N VAL A 49 -13.68 -6.45 -43.85
CA VAL A 49 -13.53 -7.91 -43.72
C VAL A 49 -12.35 -8.28 -42.81
N LEU A 50 -11.25 -7.54 -42.91
CA LEU A 50 -10.09 -7.70 -42.02
C LEU A 50 -10.43 -7.33 -40.56
N LEU A 51 -11.21 -6.26 -40.34
CA LEU A 51 -11.71 -5.88 -39.01
C LEU A 51 -12.61 -6.97 -38.41
N VAL A 52 -13.60 -7.46 -39.18
CA VAL A 52 -14.49 -8.54 -38.72
C VAL A 52 -13.72 -9.83 -38.44
N ALA A 53 -12.79 -10.23 -39.32
CA ALA A 53 -11.96 -11.41 -39.11
C ALA A 53 -11.07 -11.29 -37.86
N SER A 54 -10.50 -10.11 -37.60
CA SER A 54 -9.68 -9.84 -36.41
C SER A 54 -10.52 -9.86 -35.12
N ALA A 55 -11.73 -9.30 -35.16
CA ALA A 55 -12.67 -9.35 -34.03
C ALA A 55 -13.12 -10.79 -33.73
N VAL A 56 -13.41 -11.60 -34.76
CA VAL A 56 -13.72 -13.03 -34.61
C VAL A 56 -12.53 -13.80 -34.04
N ALA A 57 -11.31 -13.55 -34.50
CA ALA A 57 -10.11 -14.19 -33.96
C ALA A 57 -9.88 -13.85 -32.47
N LEU A 58 -10.09 -12.59 -32.08
CA LEU A 58 -10.05 -12.16 -30.66
C LEU A 58 -11.13 -12.85 -29.83
N LEU A 59 -12.37 -12.91 -30.31
CA LEU A 59 -13.48 -13.58 -29.61
C LEU A 59 -13.24 -15.09 -29.45
N VAL A 60 -12.73 -15.77 -30.48
CA VAL A 60 -12.36 -17.19 -30.41
C VAL A 60 -11.22 -17.41 -29.41
N THR A 61 -10.21 -16.52 -29.40
CA THR A 61 -9.07 -16.60 -28.47
C THR A 61 -9.53 -16.39 -27.03
N ALA A 62 -10.39 -15.40 -26.76
CA ALA A 62 -10.96 -15.13 -25.44
C ALA A 62 -11.89 -16.25 -24.95
N ALA A 63 -12.70 -16.82 -25.85
CA ALA A 63 -13.54 -17.98 -25.56
C ALA A 63 -12.70 -19.22 -25.24
N PHE A 64 -11.60 -19.46 -25.97
CA PHE A 64 -10.65 -20.53 -25.67
C PHE A 64 -9.97 -20.32 -24.32
N HIS A 65 -9.50 -19.10 -24.01
CA HIS A 65 -8.84 -18.78 -22.74
C HIS A 65 -9.79 -18.95 -21.54
N THR A 66 -11.05 -18.52 -21.65
CA THR A 66 -12.04 -18.68 -20.58
C THR A 66 -12.53 -20.12 -20.45
N TRP A 67 -12.64 -20.88 -21.54
CA TRP A 67 -12.89 -22.32 -21.51
C TRP A 67 -11.73 -23.10 -20.86
N TRP A 68 -10.49 -22.75 -21.20
CA TRP A 68 -9.28 -23.36 -20.64
C TRP A 68 -9.15 -23.09 -19.14
N ALA A 69 -9.33 -21.83 -18.70
CA ALA A 69 -9.37 -21.48 -17.27
C ALA A 69 -10.48 -22.24 -16.50
N ARG A 70 -11.66 -22.43 -17.11
CA ARG A 70 -12.76 -23.23 -16.52
C ARG A 70 -12.48 -24.74 -16.53
N ARG A 71 -11.64 -25.26 -17.44
CA ARG A 71 -11.22 -26.67 -17.49
C ARG A 71 -9.98 -27.00 -16.65
N HIS A 72 -9.21 -25.99 -16.22
CA HIS A 72 -8.00 -26.15 -15.42
C HIS A 72 -8.04 -25.39 -14.09
N SER A 73 -9.25 -25.01 -13.64
CA SER A 73 -9.49 -24.75 -12.21
C SER A 73 -9.20 -26.03 -11.44
N HIS A 74 -8.25 -25.99 -10.49
CA HIS A 74 -7.59 -27.18 -9.96
C HIS A 74 -8.54 -28.16 -9.24
N ALA A 75 -8.79 -29.31 -9.87
CA ALA A 75 -9.05 -30.55 -9.14
C ALA A 75 -7.72 -31.13 -8.64
N PRO A 76 -7.66 -31.75 -7.45
CA PRO A 76 -6.45 -32.42 -6.98
C PRO A 76 -6.10 -33.62 -7.89
N PRO A 77 -4.81 -33.96 -8.05
CA PRO A 77 -4.40 -35.10 -8.86
C PRO A 77 -4.85 -36.42 -8.20
N PRO A 78 -5.25 -37.44 -8.99
CA PRO A 78 -5.46 -38.78 -8.45
C PRO A 78 -4.13 -39.38 -7.98
N THR A 79 -4.17 -40.07 -6.84
CA THR A 79 -2.99 -40.70 -6.22
C THR A 79 -2.53 -41.95 -6.97
N ASP A 80 -1.21 -42.03 -7.13
CA ASP A 80 -0.38 -43.22 -7.39
C ASP A 80 -0.76 -44.19 -8.51
N THR A 81 0.09 -44.23 -9.52
CA THR A 81 0.30 -45.42 -10.36
C THR A 81 1.66 -46.03 -10.01
N ALA A 82 1.68 -46.97 -9.06
CA ALA A 82 2.82 -47.85 -8.83
C ALA A 82 2.73 -49.08 -9.76
N PRO A 83 3.85 -49.74 -10.12
CA PRO A 83 3.83 -50.88 -11.04
C PRO A 83 3.19 -52.13 -10.43
N SER A 84 2.42 -52.86 -11.23
CA SER A 84 1.97 -54.22 -10.92
C SER A 84 3.12 -55.22 -11.10
N ASP A 85 3.29 -56.14 -10.15
CA ASP A 85 3.30 -57.57 -10.49
C ASP A 85 3.05 -58.50 -9.30
N ALA A 86 2.51 -59.70 -9.61
CA ALA A 86 2.35 -60.90 -8.78
C ALA A 86 1.45 -60.85 -7.51
N ALA A 87 0.31 -61.56 -7.60
CA ALA A 87 -0.44 -62.18 -6.48
C ALA A 87 -0.10 -63.70 -6.42
N PRO A 88 -0.64 -64.55 -5.51
CA PRO A 88 -1.58 -64.35 -4.39
C PRO A 88 -0.94 -64.71 -3.02
N THR A 89 -1.57 -64.83 -1.84
CA THR A 89 -2.95 -65.13 -1.36
C THR A 89 -3.06 -64.53 0.09
N ASP A 90 -4.10 -64.58 0.94
CA ASP A 90 -5.37 -65.34 1.03
C ASP A 90 -6.46 -64.51 1.77
N THR A 91 -7.40 -65.16 2.45
CA THR A 91 -8.60 -64.64 3.14
C THR A 91 -8.41 -64.40 4.65
N ALA A 92 -8.99 -63.31 5.17
CA ALA A 92 -9.62 -63.24 6.50
C ALA A 92 -10.46 -61.96 6.68
N THR A 93 -11.64 -62.08 7.29
CA THR A 93 -12.50 -60.94 7.69
C THR A 93 -12.13 -60.38 9.06
N GLY A 94 -12.14 -59.05 9.22
CA GLY A 94 -12.10 -58.37 10.52
C GLY A 94 -12.50 -56.90 10.41
N ALA A 95 -13.49 -56.46 11.19
CA ALA A 95 -14.02 -55.09 11.16
C ALA A 95 -13.75 -54.36 12.48
N VAL A 96 -12.93 -53.29 12.45
CA VAL A 96 -12.66 -52.41 13.60
C VAL A 96 -12.45 -50.96 13.13
N ALA A 97 -13.05 -50.03 13.88
CA ALA A 97 -12.79 -48.58 13.94
C ALA A 97 -12.67 -47.75 12.64
N ALA A 98 -13.49 -46.71 12.54
CA ALA A 98 -13.15 -45.53 11.77
C ALA A 98 -11.97 -44.80 12.45
N THR A 99 -10.76 -44.96 11.91
CA THR A 99 -9.65 -44.05 12.24
C THR A 99 -10.03 -42.64 11.77
N ALA A 100 -10.05 -41.67 12.69
CA ALA A 100 -10.18 -40.27 12.33
C ALA A 100 -9.07 -39.91 11.34
N GLY A 101 -9.45 -39.38 10.17
CA GLY A 101 -8.49 -38.99 9.13
C GLY A 101 -7.52 -37.96 9.69
N THR A 102 -6.23 -38.14 9.40
CA THR A 102 -5.14 -37.33 9.96
C THR A 102 -5.06 -35.95 9.28
N ASP A 103 -6.12 -35.16 9.36
CA ASP A 103 -6.20 -33.76 8.90
C ASP A 103 -5.41 -32.78 9.80
N ALA A 104 -4.45 -33.31 10.57
CA ALA A 104 -3.23 -32.61 10.94
C ALA A 104 -2.32 -32.44 9.70
N ALA A 105 -2.88 -31.97 8.58
CA ALA A 105 -2.13 -31.52 7.42
C ALA A 105 -1.13 -30.47 7.90
N LEU A 106 0.16 -30.74 7.68
CA LEU A 106 1.27 -30.09 8.38
C LEU A 106 1.08 -28.57 8.48
N ALA A 107 0.79 -28.10 9.70
CA ALA A 107 0.70 -26.68 9.97
C ALA A 107 1.98 -26.02 9.45
N SER A 108 1.82 -25.11 8.49
CA SER A 108 2.92 -24.47 7.80
C SER A 108 2.88 -22.97 8.02
N ALA A 109 4.06 -22.37 8.07
CA ALA A 109 4.28 -21.06 8.60
C ALA A 109 4.98 -20.21 7.53
N LEU A 110 4.32 -19.14 7.09
CA LEU A 110 4.88 -18.17 6.16
C LEU A 110 5.92 -17.29 6.86
N TRP A 111 7.11 -17.14 6.30
CA TRP A 111 8.17 -16.27 6.85
C TRP A 111 8.74 -15.37 5.75
N ARG A 112 8.96 -14.09 6.05
CA ARG A 112 9.86 -13.25 5.26
C ARG A 112 11.26 -13.44 5.82
N MET A 113 12.22 -13.74 4.96
CA MET A 113 13.64 -13.82 5.29
C MET A 113 14.43 -12.90 4.38
N ARG A 114 15.42 -12.21 4.92
CA ARG A 114 16.39 -11.43 4.16
C ARG A 114 17.79 -11.76 4.66
N THR A 115 18.71 -12.06 3.75
CA THR A 115 20.11 -12.39 4.09
C THR A 115 21.05 -11.81 3.05
N THR A 116 22.27 -11.46 3.46
CA THR A 116 23.33 -11.04 2.55
C THR A 116 24.24 -12.23 2.25
N VAL A 117 24.58 -12.42 0.99
CA VAL A 117 25.59 -13.38 0.52
C VAL A 117 26.59 -12.69 -0.43
N ARG A 118 27.63 -13.43 -0.81
CA ARG A 118 28.61 -12.99 -1.80
C ARG A 118 28.05 -13.11 -3.22
N ASP A 119 28.34 -12.13 -4.06
CA ASP A 119 27.96 -12.13 -5.47
C ASP A 119 28.91 -13.03 -6.28
N GLU A 120 28.84 -14.34 -6.02
CA GLU A 120 29.66 -15.37 -6.68
C GLU A 120 28.84 -16.63 -7.05
N PRO A 121 29.18 -17.32 -8.15
CA PRO A 121 28.42 -18.48 -8.63
C PRO A 121 28.34 -19.61 -7.59
N GLY A 122 27.13 -19.85 -7.07
CA GLY A 122 26.85 -20.92 -6.12
C GLY A 122 26.35 -20.46 -4.75
N SER A 123 26.54 -19.19 -4.35
CA SER A 123 26.07 -18.67 -3.05
C SER A 123 24.57 -18.91 -2.82
N LEU A 124 23.73 -18.48 -3.77
CA LEU A 124 22.28 -18.71 -3.73
C LEU A 124 21.93 -20.20 -3.76
N ALA A 125 22.68 -21.02 -4.50
CA ALA A 125 22.45 -22.46 -4.55
C ALA A 125 22.75 -23.14 -3.20
N ALA A 126 23.74 -22.66 -2.44
CA ALA A 126 24.01 -23.12 -1.08
C ALA A 126 22.86 -22.75 -0.12
N LEU A 127 22.32 -21.52 -0.21
CA LEU A 127 21.12 -21.11 0.55
C LEU A 127 19.92 -22.01 0.25
N CYS A 128 19.56 -22.16 -1.03
CA CYS A 128 18.44 -23.02 -1.45
C CYS A 128 18.62 -24.48 -1.00
N THR A 129 19.86 -24.98 -1.01
CA THR A 129 20.19 -26.33 -0.52
C THR A 129 20.09 -26.45 1.01
N ALA A 130 20.29 -25.37 1.77
CA ALA A 130 20.05 -25.35 3.21
C ALA A 130 18.55 -25.26 3.55
N LEU A 131 17.78 -24.44 2.81
CA LEU A 131 16.33 -24.33 2.92
C LEU A 131 15.63 -25.67 2.62
N ALA A 132 15.97 -26.30 1.50
CA ALA A 132 15.41 -27.59 1.11
C ALA A 132 15.72 -28.71 2.13
N ARG A 133 16.95 -28.78 2.67
CA ARG A 133 17.30 -29.71 3.75
C ARG A 133 16.55 -29.46 5.06
N SER A 134 16.01 -28.26 5.25
CA SER A 134 15.21 -27.87 6.42
C SER A 134 13.69 -28.05 6.17
N GLY A 135 13.30 -28.63 5.03
CA GLY A 135 11.90 -28.79 4.64
C GLY A 135 11.19 -27.47 4.29
N VAL A 136 11.96 -26.42 3.95
CA VAL A 136 11.42 -25.08 3.67
C VAL A 136 11.25 -24.88 2.17
N ASP A 137 10.03 -24.52 1.78
CA ASP A 137 9.58 -24.18 0.42
C ASP A 137 9.79 -22.67 0.15
N ILE A 138 10.15 -22.31 -1.08
CA ILE A 138 10.49 -20.94 -1.49
C ILE A 138 9.39 -20.43 -2.42
N LEU A 139 8.56 -19.53 -1.91
CA LEU A 139 7.41 -18.98 -2.64
C LEU A 139 7.80 -17.82 -3.55
N THR A 140 8.70 -16.96 -3.08
CA THR A 140 9.29 -15.87 -3.88
C THR A 140 10.75 -15.63 -3.49
N LEU A 141 11.51 -15.04 -4.41
CA LEU A 141 12.89 -14.58 -4.22
C LEU A 141 13.09 -13.24 -4.96
N GLN A 142 13.73 -12.29 -4.30
CA GLN A 142 14.26 -11.06 -4.90
C GLN A 142 15.74 -10.88 -4.54
N THR A 143 16.60 -10.79 -5.55
CA THR A 143 18.02 -10.49 -5.39
C THR A 143 18.27 -8.99 -5.58
N HIS A 144 19.01 -8.37 -4.67
CA HIS A 144 19.33 -6.94 -4.65
C HIS A 144 20.86 -6.76 -4.54
N PRO A 145 21.56 -6.47 -5.65
CA PRO A 145 23.01 -6.26 -5.63
C PRO A 145 23.44 -5.09 -4.75
N LEU A 146 24.56 -5.26 -4.04
CA LEU A 146 25.22 -4.23 -3.25
C LEU A 146 26.49 -3.74 -3.96
N PRO A 147 26.88 -2.45 -3.83
CA PRO A 147 28.10 -1.92 -4.44
C PRO A 147 29.41 -2.60 -4.00
N GLU A 148 29.39 -3.31 -2.86
CA GLU A 148 30.58 -3.87 -2.19
C GLU A 148 30.87 -5.35 -2.58
N GLY A 149 30.21 -5.89 -3.61
CA GLY A 149 30.46 -7.26 -4.09
C GLY A 149 29.66 -8.36 -3.40
N GLY A 150 28.47 -8.02 -2.90
CA GLY A 150 27.51 -8.97 -2.31
C GLY A 150 26.10 -8.74 -2.84
N THR A 151 25.21 -9.70 -2.62
CA THR A 151 23.77 -9.57 -2.87
C THR A 151 22.99 -9.67 -1.57
N VAL A 152 21.91 -8.90 -1.47
CA VAL A 152 20.84 -9.12 -0.49
C VAL A 152 19.76 -9.94 -1.18
N ASP A 153 19.52 -11.14 -0.68
CA ASP A 153 18.42 -11.99 -1.13
C ASP A 153 17.26 -11.90 -0.12
N GLU A 154 16.10 -11.41 -0.57
CA GLU A 154 14.83 -11.44 0.16
C GLU A 154 13.98 -12.59 -0.35
N PHE A 155 13.52 -13.46 0.55
CA PHE A 155 12.72 -14.64 0.30
C PHE A 155 11.37 -14.54 1.02
N LEU A 156 10.30 -15.01 0.36
CA LEU A 156 9.11 -15.48 1.05
C LEU A 156 9.16 -17.01 1.14
N LEU A 157 9.09 -17.52 2.36
CA LEU A 157 9.31 -18.93 2.68
C LEU A 157 8.05 -19.55 3.29
N ARG A 158 7.81 -20.83 3.01
CA ARG A 158 6.85 -21.68 3.75
C ARG A 158 7.63 -22.76 4.47
N ALA A 159 7.71 -22.66 5.80
CA ALA A 159 8.39 -23.62 6.66
C ALA A 159 7.38 -24.50 7.43
N PRO A 160 7.77 -25.70 7.91
CA PRO A 160 6.99 -26.44 8.90
C PRO A 160 6.86 -25.62 10.19
N HIS A 161 5.68 -25.57 10.81
CA HIS A 161 5.43 -24.79 12.05
C HIS A 161 6.29 -25.26 13.24
N GLN A 162 6.83 -26.49 13.19
CA GLN A 162 7.73 -27.01 14.22
C GLN A 162 9.19 -26.54 14.07
N LEU A 163 9.57 -25.92 12.94
CA LEU A 163 10.95 -25.45 12.70
C LEU A 163 11.23 -24.14 13.47
N PRO A 164 12.16 -24.11 14.43
CA PRO A 164 12.53 -22.88 15.13
C PRO A 164 13.26 -21.91 14.20
N SER A 165 12.97 -20.61 14.30
CA SER A 165 13.67 -19.56 13.54
C SER A 165 15.18 -19.57 13.77
N ALA A 166 15.63 -19.90 15.00
CA ALA A 166 17.05 -20.03 15.33
C ALA A 166 17.77 -21.16 14.56
N ASP A 167 17.07 -22.24 14.21
CA ASP A 167 17.63 -23.34 13.43
C ASP A 167 17.70 -22.96 11.95
N LEU A 168 16.68 -22.25 11.44
CA LEU A 168 16.69 -21.65 10.10
C LEU A 168 17.85 -20.64 9.95
N THR A 169 18.03 -19.71 10.89
CA THR A 169 19.18 -18.78 10.90
C THR A 169 20.51 -19.54 10.88
N ARG A 170 20.65 -20.60 11.68
CA ARG A 170 21.88 -21.41 11.73
C ARG A 170 22.16 -22.13 10.42
N ALA A 171 21.12 -22.67 9.76
CA ALA A 171 21.24 -23.30 8.45
C ALA A 171 21.67 -22.31 7.36
N ILE A 172 21.13 -21.09 7.38
CA ILE A 172 21.46 -20.01 6.45
C ILE A 172 22.90 -19.51 6.65
N SER A 173 23.34 -19.28 7.89
CA SER A 173 24.73 -18.89 8.15
C SER A 173 25.72 -20.02 7.90
N GLY A 174 25.33 -21.28 8.10
CA GLY A 174 26.10 -22.45 7.64
C GLY A 174 26.21 -22.58 6.11
N ALA A 175 25.37 -21.85 5.35
CA ALA A 175 25.39 -21.77 3.90
C ALA A 175 26.00 -20.46 3.37
N GLY A 176 26.62 -19.63 4.24
CA GLY A 176 27.27 -18.38 3.87
C GLY A 176 26.42 -17.12 3.99
N GLY A 177 25.16 -17.22 4.41
CA GLY A 177 24.26 -16.09 4.65
C GLY A 177 24.59 -15.33 5.93
N HIS A 178 24.89 -14.03 5.82
CA HIS A 178 25.14 -13.14 6.95
C HIS A 178 24.14 -11.99 6.98
N SER A 179 24.15 -11.20 8.07
CA SER A 179 23.18 -10.11 8.29
C SER A 179 21.71 -10.58 8.18
N THR A 180 21.45 -11.85 8.52
CA THR A 180 20.18 -12.52 8.31
C THR A 180 19.10 -12.03 9.26
N TRP A 181 17.98 -11.60 8.70
CA TRP A 181 16.77 -11.17 9.40
C TRP A 181 15.57 -11.99 8.94
N ILE A 182 14.72 -12.41 9.89
CA ILE A 182 13.58 -13.31 9.66
C ILE A 182 12.39 -12.81 10.49
N GLU A 183 11.23 -12.64 9.84
CA GLU A 183 9.95 -12.33 10.51
C GLU A 183 8.83 -13.28 10.06
N ARG A 184 7.74 -13.34 10.85
CA ARG A 184 6.48 -13.97 10.43
C ARG A 184 5.91 -13.15 9.26
N ALA A 185 5.54 -13.81 8.17
CA ALA A 185 4.81 -13.24 7.04
C ALA A 185 3.34 -13.68 7.05
N ASP A 186 2.49 -12.97 6.30
CA ASP A 186 1.05 -13.26 6.17
C ASP A 186 0.61 -13.49 4.70
N ALA A 187 -0.70 -13.59 4.46
CA ALA A 187 -1.26 -13.87 3.16
C ALA A 187 -1.07 -12.73 2.13
N HIS A 188 -0.96 -11.47 2.56
CA HIS A 188 -0.73 -10.33 1.66
C HIS A 188 0.69 -10.32 1.09
N ASP A 189 1.65 -10.93 1.78
CA ASP A 189 3.03 -11.07 1.29
C ASP A 189 3.13 -12.01 0.06
N LEU A 190 2.13 -12.85 -0.18
CA LEU A 190 2.04 -13.73 -1.35
C LEU A 190 1.81 -12.97 -2.67
N VAL A 191 1.41 -11.69 -2.61
CA VAL A 191 1.22 -10.84 -3.80
C VAL A 191 2.59 -10.47 -4.39
N ASP A 192 2.78 -10.73 -5.68
CA ASP A 192 4.05 -10.44 -6.35
C ASP A 192 4.37 -8.93 -6.35
N THR A 193 5.66 -8.61 -6.22
CA THR A 193 6.10 -7.21 -6.11
C THR A 193 5.68 -6.32 -7.28
N PRO A 194 5.73 -6.75 -8.58
CA PRO A 194 5.14 -5.98 -9.68
C PRO A 194 3.65 -5.62 -9.47
N THR A 195 2.80 -6.60 -9.16
CA THR A 195 1.36 -6.37 -8.86
C THR A 195 1.19 -5.45 -7.64
N ARG A 196 1.96 -5.68 -6.56
CA ARG A 196 1.94 -4.83 -5.36
C ARG A 196 2.31 -3.38 -5.69
N VAL A 197 3.39 -3.16 -6.44
CA VAL A 197 3.85 -1.81 -6.86
C VAL A 197 2.81 -1.11 -7.75
N LEU A 198 2.15 -1.82 -8.66
CA LEU A 198 1.08 -1.25 -9.49
C LEU A 198 -0.17 -0.89 -8.65
N GLY A 199 -0.52 -1.72 -7.67
CA GLY A 199 -1.56 -1.42 -6.68
C GLY A 199 -1.25 -0.16 -5.86
N LEU A 200 -0.04 -0.06 -5.33
CA LEU A 200 0.44 1.11 -4.59
C LEU A 200 0.43 2.37 -5.45
N ALA A 201 0.98 2.31 -6.67
CA ALA A 201 0.96 3.40 -7.63
C ALA A 201 -0.47 3.87 -7.95
N THR A 202 -1.44 2.94 -8.01
CA THR A 202 -2.86 3.24 -8.24
C THR A 202 -3.52 3.89 -7.02
N ARG A 203 -3.26 3.39 -5.79
CA ARG A 203 -3.72 4.03 -4.53
C ARG A 203 -3.22 5.47 -4.46
N THR A 204 -1.91 5.66 -4.58
CA THR A 204 -1.26 6.98 -4.64
C THR A 204 -1.90 7.82 -5.74
N ALA A 205 -2.10 7.30 -6.96
CA ALA A 205 -2.68 8.09 -8.05
C ALA A 205 -4.09 8.65 -7.78
N LEU A 206 -4.87 8.06 -6.87
CA LEU A 206 -6.23 8.51 -6.50
C LEU A 206 -6.26 9.51 -5.33
N ASP A 207 -5.30 9.43 -4.40
CA ASP A 207 -5.25 10.24 -3.17
C ASP A 207 -3.81 10.58 -2.80
N ALA A 208 -3.43 11.86 -2.80
CA ALA A 208 -2.07 12.27 -2.41
C ALA A 208 -1.72 11.89 -0.96
N ALA A 209 -2.72 11.68 -0.09
CA ALA A 209 -2.50 11.25 1.29
C ALA A 209 -2.04 9.78 1.43
N GLU A 210 -2.09 9.00 0.35
CA GLU A 210 -1.57 7.62 0.30
C GLU A 210 -0.05 7.55 0.18
N LEU A 211 0.67 8.63 -0.19
CA LEU A 211 2.12 8.53 -0.45
C LEU A 211 2.93 7.97 0.74
N PRO A 212 2.75 8.44 2.00
CA PRO A 212 3.46 7.86 3.15
C PRO A 212 3.08 6.39 3.40
N LEU A 213 1.79 6.08 3.33
CA LEU A 213 1.28 4.70 3.50
C LEU A 213 1.85 3.75 2.45
N ALA A 214 1.90 4.19 1.19
CA ALA A 214 2.42 3.43 0.08
C ALA A 214 3.95 3.26 0.16
N LEU A 215 4.68 4.25 0.67
CA LEU A 215 6.11 4.11 1.00
C LEU A 215 6.34 3.08 2.12
N ARG A 216 5.51 3.08 3.18
CA ARG A 216 5.54 2.05 4.25
C ARG A 216 5.25 0.66 3.68
N GLN A 217 4.17 0.49 2.92
CA GLN A 217 3.83 -0.80 2.28
C GLN A 217 4.85 -1.26 1.23
N LEU A 218 5.62 -0.35 0.62
CA LEU A 218 6.69 -0.66 -0.33
C LEU A 218 8.01 -1.09 0.36
N LEU A 219 8.29 -0.56 1.54
CA LEU A 219 9.56 -0.70 2.27
C LEU A 219 9.46 -1.57 3.54
N GLY A 220 8.26 -2.04 3.89
CA GLY A 220 8.00 -2.81 5.10
C GLY A 220 7.96 -1.92 6.36
N ARG A 221 8.36 -2.47 7.50
CA ARG A 221 8.42 -1.74 8.77
C ARG A 221 9.45 -0.61 8.70
N CYS A 222 9.01 0.63 8.52
CA CYS A 222 9.82 1.83 8.55
C CYS A 222 9.04 3.02 9.13
N THR A 223 9.76 3.93 9.77
CA THR A 223 9.21 5.20 10.27
C THR A 223 9.38 6.26 9.17
N ILE A 224 8.37 7.11 8.97
CA ILE A 224 8.36 8.13 7.91
C ILE A 224 8.15 9.51 8.54
N HIS A 225 9.05 10.45 8.25
CA HIS A 225 9.02 11.81 8.78
C HIS A 225 8.96 12.84 7.63
N SER A 226 7.81 13.52 7.51
CA SER A 226 7.59 14.58 6.51
C SER A 226 8.05 15.93 7.04
N ILE A 227 9.14 16.47 6.48
CA ILE A 227 9.75 17.74 6.86
C ILE A 227 9.25 18.85 5.91
N PRO A 228 8.41 19.80 6.37
CA PRO A 228 7.85 20.85 5.52
C PRO A 228 8.92 21.89 5.11
N ALA A 229 8.84 22.40 3.88
CA ALA A 229 9.75 23.40 3.32
C ALA A 229 9.89 24.68 4.17
N THR A 230 8.81 25.11 4.80
CA THR A 230 8.81 26.16 5.82
C THR A 230 8.60 25.53 7.20
N THR A 231 9.26 26.10 8.20
CA THR A 231 8.88 25.87 9.60
C THR A 231 7.50 26.45 9.83
N LEU A 232 6.86 26.02 10.93
CA LEU A 232 5.56 26.57 11.34
C LEU A 232 5.55 28.11 11.41
N SER A 233 6.67 28.78 11.73
CA SER A 233 6.77 30.25 11.77
C SER A 233 7.01 30.93 10.40
N GLY A 234 6.75 30.22 9.29
CA GLY A 234 6.85 30.76 7.92
C GLY A 234 8.27 30.97 7.40
N ARG A 235 9.29 30.65 8.21
CA ARG A 235 10.70 30.73 7.81
C ARG A 235 11.10 29.45 7.04
N PRO A 236 12.08 29.49 6.11
CA PRO A 236 12.63 28.28 5.51
C PRO A 236 13.13 27.29 6.57
N ASN A 237 12.88 26.00 6.34
CA ASN A 237 13.27 24.92 7.25
C ASN A 237 14.58 24.27 6.79
N ALA A 238 15.62 24.34 7.62
CA ALA A 238 16.94 23.83 7.28
C ALA A 238 16.98 22.31 7.04
N GLY A 239 16.13 21.52 7.72
CA GLY A 239 16.04 20.07 7.51
C GLY A 239 15.29 19.67 6.23
N ALA A 240 14.63 20.62 5.57
CA ALA A 240 13.77 20.37 4.42
C ALA A 240 14.51 20.41 3.07
N ASP A 241 15.80 20.76 3.04
CA ASP A 241 16.59 20.60 1.81
C ASP A 241 16.97 19.13 1.61
N ALA A 242 16.58 18.61 0.45
CA ALA A 242 16.84 17.26 -0.02
C ALA A 242 17.26 17.33 -1.51
N PRO A 243 18.41 16.73 -1.89
CA PRO A 243 18.84 16.66 -3.28
C PRO A 243 17.78 16.07 -4.21
N VAL A 244 17.78 16.50 -5.48
CA VAL A 244 16.82 16.01 -6.50
C VAL A 244 16.95 14.49 -6.71
N GLU A 245 18.16 13.95 -6.60
CA GLU A 245 18.44 12.52 -6.74
C GLU A 245 18.07 11.71 -5.48
N GLY A 246 17.77 12.38 -4.36
CA GLY A 246 17.65 11.81 -3.02
C GLY A 246 19.02 11.51 -2.38
N VAL A 247 18.99 10.99 -1.14
CA VAL A 247 20.16 10.52 -0.38
C VAL A 247 19.84 9.16 0.26
N LEU A 248 20.82 8.27 0.29
CA LEU A 248 20.76 6.96 0.93
C LEU A 248 21.97 6.78 1.87
N GLU A 249 21.71 6.67 3.16
CA GLU A 249 22.69 6.52 4.24
C GLU A 249 22.35 5.27 5.06
N ALA A 250 22.60 4.10 4.46
CA ALA A 250 22.33 2.77 5.02
C ALA A 250 20.89 2.60 5.58
N THR A 251 20.68 2.83 6.87
CA THR A 251 19.39 2.71 7.58
C THR A 251 18.45 3.89 7.37
N VAL A 252 18.90 4.97 6.72
CA VAL A 252 18.13 6.19 6.44
C VAL A 252 18.10 6.46 4.93
N MET A 253 16.97 6.90 4.40
CA MET A 253 16.92 7.59 3.10
C MET A 253 16.16 8.92 3.20
N ARG A 254 16.60 9.91 2.42
CA ARG A 254 15.97 11.24 2.33
C ARG A 254 15.59 11.52 0.89
N LEU A 255 14.30 11.75 0.65
CA LEU A 255 13.71 12.06 -0.64
C LEU A 255 13.11 13.48 -0.62
N ARG A 256 12.97 14.11 -1.79
CA ARG A 256 12.30 15.41 -1.91
C ARG A 256 10.78 15.22 -1.84
N ASP A 257 10.12 15.97 -0.98
CA ASP A 257 8.66 15.91 -0.84
C ASP A 257 7.97 16.60 -2.05
N PRO A 258 6.99 15.96 -2.70
CA PRO A 258 6.22 16.55 -3.82
C PRO A 258 5.50 17.86 -3.48
N SER A 259 5.09 18.02 -2.22
CA SER A 259 4.49 19.24 -1.66
C SER A 259 5.52 20.18 -1.01
N GLY A 260 6.80 19.97 -1.30
CA GLY A 260 7.92 20.85 -0.93
C GLY A 260 8.59 20.51 0.39
N GLY A 261 9.91 20.33 0.35
CA GLY A 261 10.72 19.95 1.50
C GLY A 261 11.29 18.54 1.36
N ALA A 262 11.34 17.80 2.46
CA ALA A 262 11.93 16.46 2.49
C ALA A 262 10.99 15.43 3.13
N ILE A 263 11.10 14.17 2.69
CA ILE A 263 10.60 12.98 3.36
C ILE A 263 11.84 12.20 3.81
N THR A 264 11.97 11.96 5.12
CA THR A 264 12.99 11.06 5.67
C THR A 264 12.30 9.73 6.02
N ILE A 265 12.94 8.61 5.66
CA ILE A 265 12.42 7.25 5.91
C ILE A 265 13.53 6.46 6.60
N GLU A 266 13.24 5.87 7.76
CA GLU A 266 14.23 5.25 8.64
C GLU A 266 13.84 3.83 9.05
N ARG A 267 14.84 2.95 9.20
CA ARG A 267 14.69 1.60 9.79
C ARG A 267 15.83 1.32 10.77
N PRO A 268 15.58 1.06 12.06
CA PRO A 268 16.62 1.08 13.09
C PRO A 268 17.71 0.01 12.93
N TYR A 269 17.42 -1.12 12.27
CA TYR A 269 18.34 -2.27 12.21
C TYR A 269 18.55 -2.88 10.81
N LEU A 270 17.89 -2.35 9.76
CA LEU A 270 17.90 -2.96 8.41
C LEU A 270 18.20 -1.92 7.32
N PRO A 271 19.46 -1.84 6.83
CA PRO A 271 19.84 -0.94 5.75
C PRO A 271 18.97 -1.10 4.50
N PHE A 272 18.64 0.00 3.83
CA PHE A 272 18.01 -0.02 2.51
C PHE A 272 19.02 -0.38 1.42
N THR A 273 18.59 -1.21 0.48
CA THR A 273 19.32 -1.49 -0.75
C THR A 273 19.16 -0.33 -1.76
N PRO A 274 20.08 -0.20 -2.74
CA PRO A 274 19.89 0.72 -3.87
C PRO A 274 18.57 0.45 -4.63
N THR A 275 18.10 -0.79 -4.67
CA THR A 275 16.82 -1.18 -5.28
C THR A 275 15.62 -0.65 -4.50
N GLU A 276 15.61 -0.74 -3.17
CA GLU A 276 14.56 -0.14 -2.32
C GLU A 276 14.50 1.38 -2.50
N PHE A 277 15.66 2.04 -2.46
CA PHE A 277 15.76 3.49 -2.70
C PHE A 277 15.25 3.88 -4.10
N ALA A 278 15.63 3.15 -5.14
CA ALA A 278 15.15 3.40 -6.50
C ALA A 278 13.62 3.23 -6.63
N ARG A 279 13.04 2.19 -6.00
CA ARG A 279 11.58 1.98 -5.96
C ARG A 279 10.87 3.12 -5.22
N ALA A 280 11.37 3.53 -4.06
CA ALA A 280 10.80 4.62 -3.26
C ALA A 280 10.86 5.97 -4.01
N ARG A 281 12.01 6.30 -4.62
CA ARG A 281 12.19 7.51 -5.41
C ARG A 281 11.25 7.55 -6.62
N ALA A 282 11.06 6.43 -7.32
CA ALA A 282 10.15 6.35 -8.46
C ALA A 282 8.67 6.57 -8.06
N LEU A 283 8.25 6.10 -6.88
CA LEU A 283 6.90 6.35 -6.36
C LEU A 283 6.70 7.82 -5.98
N VAL A 284 7.70 8.47 -5.38
CA VAL A 284 7.70 9.92 -5.08
C VAL A 284 7.71 10.76 -6.37
N GLU A 285 8.47 10.34 -7.38
CA GLU A 285 8.52 11.00 -8.69
C GLU A 285 7.18 10.89 -9.46
N LEU A 286 6.48 9.76 -9.30
CA LEU A 286 5.12 9.58 -9.81
C LEU A 286 4.14 10.53 -9.12
N ASP A 287 4.15 10.61 -7.78
CA ASP A 287 3.29 11.54 -7.04
C ASP A 287 3.53 13.00 -7.45
N ALA A 288 4.79 13.41 -7.57
CA ALA A 288 5.18 14.75 -8.01
C ALA A 288 4.72 15.09 -9.44
N ARG A 289 4.62 14.10 -10.34
CA ARG A 289 4.04 14.31 -11.68
C ARG A 289 2.52 14.40 -11.68
N LEU A 290 1.84 13.77 -10.73
CA LEU A 290 0.38 13.77 -10.63
C LEU A 290 -0.16 14.99 -9.85
N GLY A 291 0.63 15.52 -8.91
CA GLY A 291 0.32 16.74 -8.15
C GLY A 291 -0.82 16.59 -7.14
N PRO A 292 -1.20 17.68 -6.44
CA PRO A 292 -2.21 17.63 -5.37
C PRO A 292 -3.57 17.11 -5.85
N ARG A 293 -4.06 16.03 -5.24
CA ARG A 293 -5.31 15.35 -5.60
C ARG A 293 -5.91 14.67 -4.39
N VAL A 294 -7.24 14.78 -4.25
CA VAL A 294 -8.03 14.26 -3.13
C VAL A 294 -9.35 13.68 -3.67
N PRO A 295 -9.82 12.51 -3.16
CA PRO A 295 -11.07 11.90 -3.61
C PRO A 295 -12.29 12.82 -3.46
N ARG A 296 -13.10 12.91 -4.51
CA ARG A 296 -14.26 13.83 -4.62
C ARG A 296 -15.58 13.25 -4.07
N SER A 297 -15.53 12.19 -3.27
CA SER A 297 -16.72 11.59 -2.66
C SER A 297 -17.44 12.57 -1.73
N ARG A 298 -18.78 12.51 -1.74
CA ARG A 298 -19.68 13.35 -0.94
C ARG A 298 -20.87 12.50 -0.52
N ASP A 299 -21.04 12.30 0.77
CA ASP A 299 -22.15 11.55 1.33
C ASP A 299 -23.07 12.48 2.10
N VAL A 300 -24.36 12.49 1.75
CA VAL A 300 -25.38 13.25 2.47
C VAL A 300 -25.93 12.40 3.61
N LEU A 301 -25.95 12.95 4.81
CA LEU A 301 -26.42 12.32 6.03
C LEU A 301 -27.52 13.18 6.66
N THR A 302 -28.71 12.60 6.80
CA THR A 302 -29.80 13.18 7.58
C THR A 302 -29.54 12.93 9.07
N LEU A 303 -29.27 13.98 9.84
CA LEU A 303 -29.07 13.83 11.29
C LEU A 303 -30.41 13.51 11.99
N PRO A 304 -30.40 12.87 13.18
CA PRO A 304 -31.62 12.57 13.94
C PRO A 304 -32.47 13.80 14.29
N GLU A 305 -31.86 14.99 14.29
CA GLU A 305 -32.50 16.29 14.54
C GLU A 305 -32.96 17.00 13.25
N GLY A 306 -33.07 16.29 12.12
CA GLY A 306 -33.67 16.76 10.87
C GLY A 306 -32.79 17.61 9.96
N ASN A 307 -31.63 18.09 10.43
CA ASN A 307 -30.67 18.81 9.59
C ASN A 307 -29.86 17.82 8.71
N GLU A 308 -29.77 18.09 7.41
CA GLU A 308 -28.85 17.40 6.52
C GLU A 308 -27.44 18.01 6.59
N ILE A 309 -26.43 17.14 6.64
CA ILE A 309 -25.03 17.49 6.40
C ILE A 309 -24.49 16.68 5.22
N THR A 310 -23.53 17.26 4.49
CA THR A 310 -22.68 16.53 3.55
C THR A 310 -21.33 16.30 4.20
N VAL A 311 -20.89 15.05 4.27
CA VAL A 311 -19.52 14.67 4.64
C VAL A 311 -18.71 14.43 3.37
N ARG A 312 -17.49 14.97 3.34
CA ARG A 312 -16.55 14.82 2.21
C ARG A 312 -15.11 14.90 2.70
N ARG A 313 -14.16 14.48 1.85
CA ARG A 313 -12.75 14.86 2.05
C ARG A 313 -12.55 16.37 1.93
N ALA A 314 -11.56 16.87 2.65
CA ALA A 314 -11.12 18.27 2.65
C ALA A 314 -9.61 18.37 2.38
N ASP A 315 -9.19 19.51 1.86
CA ASP A 315 -7.79 19.80 1.50
C ASP A 315 -7.42 21.27 1.76
N GLY A 316 -6.22 21.70 1.35
CA GLY A 316 -5.73 23.06 1.57
C GLY A 316 -6.62 24.18 1.00
N SER A 317 -7.51 23.90 0.05
CA SER A 317 -8.50 24.88 -0.44
C SER A 317 -9.62 25.17 0.56
N ASP A 318 -9.85 24.28 1.52
CA ASP A 318 -10.83 24.48 2.61
C ASP A 318 -10.31 25.38 3.74
N LEU A 319 -9.04 25.79 3.74
CA LEU A 319 -8.43 26.57 4.82
C LEU A 319 -9.24 27.82 5.24
N PRO A 320 -9.80 28.64 4.33
CA PRO A 320 -10.64 29.77 4.72
C PRO A 320 -11.94 29.36 5.42
N ALA A 321 -12.55 28.24 5.01
CA ALA A 321 -13.80 27.72 5.60
C ALA A 321 -13.54 27.03 6.94
N ALA A 322 -12.43 26.30 7.06
CA ALA A 322 -11.93 25.72 8.30
C ALA A 322 -11.60 26.80 9.33
N ARG A 323 -10.91 27.87 8.91
CA ARG A 323 -10.60 29.01 9.78
C ARG A 323 -11.89 29.72 10.23
N ALA A 324 -12.81 29.99 9.30
CA ALA A 324 -14.09 30.58 9.65
C ALA A 324 -14.94 29.72 10.61
N MET A 325 -14.81 28.39 10.60
CA MET A 325 -15.41 27.50 11.61
C MET A 325 -14.68 27.62 12.95
N HIS A 326 -13.35 27.61 12.93
CA HIS A 326 -12.51 27.75 14.12
C HIS A 326 -12.81 29.03 14.90
N ASP A 327 -12.96 30.17 14.22
CA ASP A 327 -13.29 31.46 14.84
C ASP A 327 -14.70 31.53 15.44
N ARG A 328 -15.57 30.53 15.20
CA ARG A 328 -16.90 30.39 15.81
C ARG A 328 -16.94 29.40 16.97
N CYS A 329 -15.90 28.59 17.16
CA CYS A 329 -15.84 27.60 18.24
C CYS A 329 -15.50 28.28 19.57
N SER A 330 -16.11 27.82 20.67
CA SER A 330 -15.81 28.38 22.00
C SER A 330 -14.39 28.04 22.46
N GLU A 331 -13.82 28.87 23.36
CA GLU A 331 -12.53 28.58 24.01
C GLU A 331 -12.50 27.18 24.67
N ARG A 332 -13.63 26.73 25.20
CA ARG A 332 -13.79 25.37 25.76
C ARG A 332 -13.65 24.30 24.67
N THR A 333 -14.33 24.47 23.53
CA THR A 333 -14.27 23.52 22.41
C THR A 333 -12.89 23.48 21.78
N LEU A 334 -12.23 24.63 21.63
CA LEU A 334 -10.86 24.73 21.14
C LEU A 334 -9.85 24.13 22.14
N GLY A 335 -9.98 24.42 23.44
CA GLY A 335 -9.13 23.86 24.51
C GLY A 335 -9.35 22.37 24.79
N LEU A 336 -10.41 21.75 24.27
CA LEU A 336 -10.58 20.28 24.25
C LEU A 336 -9.98 19.63 22.99
N ARG A 337 -9.73 20.40 21.93
CA ARG A 337 -9.09 19.97 20.67
C ARG A 337 -7.57 20.19 20.68
N TYR A 338 -7.08 21.21 21.38
CA TYR A 338 -5.64 21.55 21.42
C TYR A 338 -5.11 21.54 22.85
N HIS A 339 -4.08 20.74 23.09
CA HIS A 339 -3.38 20.65 24.38
C HIS A 339 -2.26 21.70 24.50
N GLY A 340 -2.49 22.90 23.94
CA GLY A 340 -1.49 23.96 23.78
C GLY A 340 -2.08 25.28 23.26
N PRO A 341 -1.25 26.32 23.02
CA PRO A 341 -1.72 27.66 22.69
C PRO A 341 -2.52 27.76 21.39
N VAL A 342 -3.78 28.21 21.49
CA VAL A 342 -4.78 28.23 20.41
C VAL A 342 -4.56 29.35 19.36
N ALA A 343 -3.68 30.32 19.64
CA ALA A 343 -3.57 31.56 18.88
C ALA A 343 -3.15 31.41 17.39
N ASP A 344 -2.44 30.33 17.05
CA ASP A 344 -1.84 30.11 15.72
C ASP A 344 -2.73 29.25 14.79
N ALA A 345 -4.04 29.50 14.80
CA ALA A 345 -5.06 28.69 14.14
C ALA A 345 -4.80 28.40 12.65
N ASP A 346 -4.53 29.42 11.82
CA ASP A 346 -4.26 29.25 10.36
C ASP A 346 -3.13 28.27 10.08
N ARG A 347 -2.10 28.35 10.92
CA ARG A 347 -0.80 27.70 10.80
C ARG A 347 -0.86 26.23 11.20
N TYR A 348 -1.74 25.85 12.14
CA TYR A 348 -2.04 24.45 12.43
C TYR A 348 -3.11 23.87 11.47
N LEU A 349 -4.13 24.65 11.10
CA LEU A 349 -5.14 24.22 10.12
C LEU A 349 -4.53 23.93 8.73
N GLY A 350 -3.55 24.74 8.29
CA GLY A 350 -2.83 24.47 7.04
C GLY A 350 -2.00 23.18 7.05
N HIS A 351 -1.54 22.74 8.21
CA HIS A 351 -0.90 21.44 8.40
C HIS A 351 -1.93 20.30 8.36
N LEU A 352 -3.03 20.41 9.14
CA LEU A 352 -4.13 19.44 9.16
C LEU A 352 -4.80 19.21 7.80
N LEU A 353 -4.89 20.25 6.96
CA LEU A 353 -5.48 20.18 5.63
C LEU A 353 -4.49 19.75 4.53
N SER A 354 -3.22 19.51 4.89
CA SER A 354 -2.22 19.02 3.94
C SER A 354 -2.25 17.48 3.90
N PRO A 355 -2.38 16.84 2.72
CA PRO A 355 -2.45 15.39 2.60
C PRO A 355 -1.18 14.66 3.09
N ARG A 356 -0.06 15.37 3.23
CA ARG A 356 1.23 14.84 3.70
C ARG A 356 1.16 14.21 5.10
N PHE A 357 0.31 14.75 5.96
CA PHE A 357 0.23 14.41 7.38
C PHE A 357 -1.01 13.59 7.72
N GLY A 358 -1.88 13.29 6.74
CA GLY A 358 -3.11 12.56 7.01
C GLY A 358 -4.26 12.81 6.03
N ARG A 359 -5.45 12.39 6.47
CA ARG A 359 -6.73 12.53 5.77
C ARG A 359 -7.68 13.37 6.61
N THR A 360 -8.17 14.48 6.06
CA THR A 360 -9.22 15.29 6.68
C THR A 360 -10.57 15.04 6.00
N LEU A 361 -11.61 14.86 6.82
CA LEU A 361 -13.02 14.98 6.46
C LEU A 361 -13.58 16.32 6.95
N ALA A 362 -14.46 16.93 6.16
CA ALA A 362 -15.27 18.07 6.56
C ALA A 362 -16.76 17.70 6.49
N ALA A 363 -17.52 18.15 7.49
CA ALA A 363 -18.98 18.18 7.47
C ALA A 363 -19.46 19.59 7.14
N THR A 364 -20.24 19.72 6.07
CA THR A 364 -20.89 20.98 5.67
C THR A 364 -22.40 20.84 5.71
N THR A 365 -23.10 21.86 6.22
CA THR A 365 -24.56 22.00 6.10
C THR A 365 -25.02 22.09 4.64
N ALA A 366 -26.33 21.94 4.39
CA ALA A 366 -26.92 22.14 3.07
C ALA A 366 -26.64 23.52 2.41
N SER A 367 -26.31 24.56 3.18
CA SER A 367 -25.89 25.88 2.66
C SER A 367 -24.39 25.99 2.36
N GLY A 368 -23.64 24.90 2.52
CA GLY A 368 -22.18 24.86 2.35
C GLY A 368 -21.37 25.35 3.56
N LYS A 369 -22.00 25.89 4.62
CA LYS A 369 -21.30 26.25 5.86
C LYS A 369 -20.66 25.00 6.48
N LEU A 370 -19.33 25.01 6.61
CA LEU A 370 -18.53 24.00 7.29
C LEU A 370 -18.74 24.10 8.81
N VAL A 371 -19.10 22.98 9.46
CA VAL A 371 -19.51 22.91 10.88
C VAL A 371 -18.79 21.83 11.69
N ALA A 372 -18.07 20.91 11.05
CA ALA A 372 -17.11 20.03 11.72
C ALA A 372 -15.95 19.64 10.81
N LEU A 373 -14.81 19.33 11.44
CA LEU A 373 -13.64 18.69 10.86
C LEU A 373 -13.32 17.40 11.63
N GLY A 374 -12.85 16.39 10.93
CA GLY A 374 -12.26 15.20 11.51
C GLY A 374 -10.98 14.84 10.76
N HIS A 375 -9.92 14.52 11.50
CA HIS A 375 -8.58 14.29 10.99
C HIS A 375 -8.14 12.88 11.39
N LEU A 376 -7.60 12.13 10.44
CA LEU A 376 -6.83 10.91 10.65
C LEU A 376 -5.38 11.25 10.27
N LEU A 377 -4.45 11.27 11.23
CA LEU A 377 -3.09 11.77 11.04
C LEU A 377 -2.06 10.64 11.10
N TRP A 378 -1.02 10.74 10.27
CA TRP A 378 0.09 9.80 10.23
C TRP A 378 1.17 10.24 11.23
N ASP A 379 1.44 9.44 12.26
CA ASP A 379 2.50 9.70 13.24
C ASP A 379 3.46 8.51 13.33
N GLY A 380 4.58 8.60 12.61
CA GLY A 380 5.56 7.51 12.50
C GLY A 380 5.00 6.27 11.82
N ASP A 381 4.78 5.21 12.60
CA ASP A 381 4.10 3.97 12.22
C ASP A 381 2.72 3.80 12.90
N GLU A 382 2.32 4.72 13.78
CA GLU A 382 0.98 4.80 14.39
C GLU A 382 0.04 5.76 13.62
N THR A 383 -1.17 6.01 14.16
CA THR A 383 -2.18 6.87 13.51
C THR A 383 -3.08 7.55 14.55
N GLU A 384 -3.08 8.89 14.60
CA GLU A 384 -3.94 9.69 15.49
C GLU A 384 -5.31 9.95 14.83
N VAL A 385 -6.38 10.06 15.63
CA VAL A 385 -7.66 10.64 15.22
C VAL A 385 -8.08 11.81 16.12
N ALA A 386 -8.41 12.94 15.48
CA ALA A 386 -8.81 14.16 16.18
C ALA A 386 -10.04 14.82 15.52
N LEU A 387 -10.97 15.33 16.33
CA LEU A 387 -12.25 15.90 15.89
C LEU A 387 -12.43 17.33 16.41
N LEU A 388 -12.98 18.22 15.59
CA LEU A 388 -13.41 19.57 15.98
C LEU A 388 -14.82 19.83 15.43
N ILE A 389 -15.77 20.19 16.29
CA ILE A 389 -17.19 20.37 15.94
C ILE A 389 -17.66 21.70 16.53
N GLU A 390 -18.23 22.57 15.70
CA GLU A 390 -18.83 23.84 16.13
C GLU A 390 -19.88 23.59 17.22
N ASP A 391 -19.86 24.39 18.30
CA ASP A 391 -20.58 24.12 19.55
C ASP A 391 -22.09 23.83 19.34
N ASP A 392 -22.76 24.59 18.48
CA ASP A 392 -24.18 24.39 18.11
C ASP A 392 -24.48 23.04 17.43
N TRP A 393 -23.45 22.37 16.88
CA TRP A 393 -23.55 21.12 16.12
C TRP A 393 -23.05 19.90 16.91
N GLN A 394 -22.58 20.10 18.13
CA GLN A 394 -22.18 19.02 19.04
C GLN A 394 -23.37 18.20 19.54
N ARG A 395 -23.11 16.95 19.94
CA ARG A 395 -24.09 15.94 20.41
C ARG A 395 -25.13 15.48 19.37
N ARG A 396 -25.13 16.03 18.15
CA ARG A 396 -26.04 15.64 17.03
C ARG A 396 -25.59 14.38 16.23
N GLY A 397 -24.73 13.54 16.79
CA GLY A 397 -24.17 12.34 16.12
C GLY A 397 -22.96 12.57 15.19
N ILE A 398 -22.72 13.79 14.73
CA ILE A 398 -21.67 14.13 13.72
C ILE A 398 -20.27 13.61 14.10
N GLY A 399 -19.89 13.68 15.37
CA GLY A 399 -18.60 13.19 15.82
C GLY A 399 -18.42 11.68 15.63
N SER A 400 -19.46 10.89 15.88
CA SER A 400 -19.46 9.43 15.67
C SER A 400 -19.44 9.08 14.18
N GLU A 401 -20.18 9.82 13.34
CA GLU A 401 -20.16 9.67 11.88
C GLU A 401 -18.77 9.94 11.31
N LEU A 402 -18.16 11.08 11.65
CA LEU A 402 -16.80 11.39 11.22
C LEU A 402 -15.78 10.36 11.74
N LEU A 403 -15.86 9.98 13.01
CA LEU A 403 -14.96 9.00 13.60
C LEU A 403 -15.03 7.63 12.90
N GLY A 404 -16.23 7.07 12.71
CA GLY A 404 -16.41 5.78 12.03
C GLY A 404 -15.87 5.79 10.60
N ARG A 405 -16.00 6.92 9.89
CA ARG A 405 -15.46 7.11 8.54
C ARG A 405 -13.94 7.22 8.52
N LEU A 406 -13.33 7.88 9.50
CA LEU A 406 -11.87 7.96 9.64
C LEU A 406 -11.27 6.60 10.03
N ILE A 407 -11.95 5.83 10.89
CA ILE A 407 -11.59 4.45 11.22
C ILE A 407 -11.68 3.55 9.98
N GLY A 408 -12.70 3.70 9.14
CA GLY A 408 -12.77 3.03 7.83
C GLY A 408 -11.55 3.35 6.95
N MET A 409 -11.17 4.62 6.84
CA MET A 409 -9.97 5.04 6.10
C MET A 409 -8.63 4.55 6.69
N ALA A 410 -8.61 4.18 7.97
CA ALA A 410 -7.45 3.57 8.64
C ALA A 410 -7.37 2.06 8.39
N VAL A 411 -8.51 1.37 8.38
CA VAL A 411 -8.60 -0.04 7.95
C VAL A 411 -8.20 -0.17 6.47
N GLU A 412 -8.67 0.72 5.60
CA GLU A 412 -8.24 0.80 4.19
C GLU A 412 -6.74 1.11 4.02
N ALA A 413 -6.13 1.80 4.98
CA ALA A 413 -4.69 2.11 5.01
C ALA A 413 -3.81 0.94 5.52
N GLY A 414 -4.42 -0.08 6.15
CA GLY A 414 -3.68 -1.14 6.85
C GLY A 414 -3.01 -0.63 8.13
N CYS A 415 -3.74 0.13 8.95
CA CYS A 415 -3.32 0.52 10.30
C CYS A 415 -3.83 -0.49 11.34
N ASP A 416 -2.95 -0.96 12.22
CA ASP A 416 -3.26 -1.97 13.25
C ASP A 416 -4.11 -1.38 14.40
N SER A 417 -3.96 -0.08 14.63
CA SER A 417 -4.65 0.71 15.66
C SER A 417 -4.79 2.17 15.27
N VAL A 418 -5.71 2.88 15.92
CA VAL A 418 -5.87 4.34 15.86
C VAL A 418 -6.05 4.89 17.28
N TYR A 419 -5.29 5.91 17.67
CA TYR A 419 -5.38 6.53 19.00
C TYR A 419 -5.96 7.94 18.94
N ALA A 420 -6.52 8.41 20.06
CA ALA A 420 -6.98 9.79 20.24
C ALA A 420 -6.39 10.36 21.55
N VAL A 421 -5.66 11.48 21.45
CA VAL A 421 -5.13 12.20 22.62
C VAL A 421 -6.14 13.25 23.06
N THR A 422 -6.66 13.13 24.28
CA THR A 422 -7.65 14.07 24.79
C THR A 422 -7.50 14.33 26.30
N GLN A 423 -8.27 15.25 26.86
CA GLN A 423 -8.29 15.44 28.32
C GLN A 423 -9.23 14.42 28.96
N ALA A 424 -8.91 13.91 30.15
CA ALA A 424 -9.74 12.93 30.85
C ALA A 424 -11.20 13.40 31.11
N GLN A 425 -11.43 14.71 31.14
CA GLN A 425 -12.77 15.33 31.24
C GLN A 425 -13.56 15.38 29.91
N ASN A 426 -12.98 14.98 28.77
CA ASN A 426 -13.65 15.00 27.47
C ASN A 426 -14.56 13.77 27.27
N THR A 427 -15.68 13.76 28.01
CA THR A 427 -16.70 12.71 27.92
C THR A 427 -17.26 12.52 26.51
N GLY A 428 -17.24 13.56 25.66
CA GLY A 428 -17.65 13.48 24.26
C GLY A 428 -16.75 12.57 23.43
N MET A 429 -15.43 12.75 23.51
CA MET A 429 -14.47 11.88 22.82
C MET A 429 -14.49 10.45 23.38
N VAL A 430 -14.57 10.30 24.71
CA VAL A 430 -14.68 8.97 25.36
C VAL A 430 -15.94 8.22 24.89
N ALA A 431 -17.07 8.91 24.75
CA ALA A 431 -18.30 8.31 24.25
C ALA A 431 -18.21 7.98 22.75
N ALA A 432 -17.59 8.84 21.93
CA ALA A 432 -17.40 8.59 20.50
C ALA A 432 -16.51 7.36 20.25
N MET A 433 -15.36 7.25 20.93
CA MET A 433 -14.47 6.09 20.82
C MET A 433 -15.17 4.79 21.28
N ARG A 434 -15.92 4.81 22.39
CA ARG A 434 -16.72 3.65 22.83
C ARG A 434 -17.82 3.26 21.84
N GLY A 435 -18.36 4.24 21.10
CA GLY A 435 -19.36 4.02 20.06
C GLY A 435 -18.85 3.21 18.85
N LEU A 436 -17.54 3.02 18.70
CA LEU A 436 -16.95 2.18 17.64
C LEU A 436 -17.16 0.67 17.87
N GLY A 437 -17.40 0.23 19.11
CA GLY A 437 -17.52 -1.20 19.45
C GLY A 437 -16.21 -2.00 19.33
N LEU A 438 -15.08 -1.34 19.06
CA LEU A 438 -13.74 -1.93 18.98
C LEU A 438 -13.13 -2.16 20.38
N PRO A 439 -12.12 -3.04 20.52
CA PRO A 439 -11.31 -3.10 21.74
C PRO A 439 -10.59 -1.76 21.96
N LEU A 440 -10.73 -1.19 23.16
CA LEU A 440 -10.13 0.08 23.55
C LEU A 440 -9.15 -0.10 24.71
N ASP A 441 -7.91 0.32 24.52
CA ASP A 441 -6.93 0.52 25.57
C ASP A 441 -6.97 1.99 26.05
N TYR A 442 -6.67 2.20 27.33
CA TYR A 442 -6.74 3.51 27.98
C TYR A 442 -5.46 3.79 28.78
N GLN A 443 -4.79 4.91 28.52
CA GLN A 443 -3.64 5.39 29.28
C GLN A 443 -3.90 6.81 29.79
N ILE A 444 -3.51 7.11 31.03
CA ILE A 444 -3.74 8.40 31.68
C ILE A 444 -2.45 8.89 32.31
N GLU A 445 -2.03 10.10 31.93
CA GLU A 445 -0.83 10.76 32.46
C GLU A 445 -1.09 12.27 32.59
N GLU A 446 -0.82 12.84 33.77
CA GLU A 446 -1.01 14.26 34.12
C GLU A 446 -2.38 14.89 33.77
N GLY A 447 -3.43 14.07 33.62
CA GLY A 447 -4.80 14.50 33.24
C GLY A 447 -5.09 14.42 31.74
N THR A 448 -4.08 14.14 30.92
CA THR A 448 -4.22 13.66 29.54
C THR A 448 -4.69 12.21 29.57
N LEU A 449 -5.51 11.85 28.59
CA LEU A 449 -6.08 10.53 28.35
C LEU A 449 -5.80 10.16 26.89
N VAL A 450 -5.03 9.10 26.68
CA VAL A 450 -4.88 8.46 25.37
C VAL A 450 -5.88 7.30 25.31
N ILE A 451 -6.66 7.25 24.23
CA ILE A 451 -7.61 6.16 23.96
C ILE A 451 -7.17 5.49 22.66
N THR A 452 -6.75 4.23 22.72
CA THR A 452 -6.27 3.49 21.54
C THR A 452 -7.28 2.43 21.13
N ALA A 453 -7.84 2.56 19.93
CA ALA A 453 -8.72 1.56 19.33
C ALA A 453 -7.88 0.56 18.51
N ARG A 454 -7.98 -0.73 18.84
CA ARG A 454 -7.38 -1.83 18.07
C ARG A 454 -8.27 -2.11 16.86
N LEU A 455 -7.72 -2.06 15.64
CA LEU A 455 -8.48 -2.34 14.42
C LEU A 455 -8.53 -3.86 14.12
N ASP A 456 -7.54 -4.62 14.62
CA ASP A 456 -7.49 -6.08 14.56
C ASP A 456 -8.55 -6.75 15.46
N ALA A 457 -9.77 -6.89 14.94
CA ALA A 457 -10.79 -7.77 15.50
C ALA A 457 -11.75 -8.33 14.43
N THR A 458 -11.39 -9.46 13.83
CA THR A 458 -12.14 -10.22 12.79
C THR A 458 -12.00 -9.67 11.36
N PRO A 459 -11.76 -10.51 10.33
CA PRO A 459 -11.81 -10.08 8.94
C PRO A 459 -13.26 -9.74 8.55
N VAL A 460 -13.58 -8.44 8.58
CA VAL A 460 -14.84 -7.92 8.03
C VAL A 460 -14.86 -8.25 6.54
N SER A 461 -15.75 -9.17 6.14
CA SER A 461 -16.00 -9.43 4.73
C SER A 461 -16.59 -8.18 4.10
N SER A 462 -15.75 -7.41 3.41
CA SER A 462 -16.16 -6.22 2.66
C SER A 462 -17.19 -6.63 1.61
N ARG A 463 -18.47 -6.36 1.90
CA ARG A 463 -19.52 -6.39 0.88
C ARG A 463 -19.25 -5.22 -0.05
N LEU A 464 -18.62 -5.51 -1.19
CA LEU A 464 -18.41 -4.55 -2.26
C LEU A 464 -19.76 -3.85 -2.59
N PRO A 465 -19.79 -2.54 -2.83
CA PRO A 465 -21.03 -1.79 -3.12
C PRO A 465 -21.76 -2.14 -4.44
N TYR A 466 -21.65 -3.37 -4.93
CA TYR A 466 -22.30 -3.86 -6.14
C TYR A 466 -22.86 -5.29 -5.99
N GLU A 467 -23.55 -5.57 -4.88
CA GLU A 467 -24.61 -6.58 -4.89
C GLU A 467 -25.91 -5.91 -5.36
N LEU A 468 -26.30 -6.13 -6.62
CA LEU A 468 -27.65 -5.78 -7.10
C LEU A 468 -28.69 -6.59 -6.30
N PRO A 469 -29.84 -6.01 -5.91
CA PRO A 469 -30.88 -6.74 -5.20
C PRO A 469 -31.34 -7.97 -5.99
N GLY A 470 -31.17 -9.16 -5.41
CA GLY A 470 -31.47 -10.42 -6.08
C GLY A 470 -32.96 -10.56 -6.42
N GLU A 471 -33.28 -10.68 -7.71
CA GLU A 471 -34.64 -10.98 -8.16
C GLU A 471 -35.08 -12.35 -7.62
N SER A 472 -36.04 -12.33 -6.69
CA SER A 472 -36.64 -13.53 -6.15
C SER A 472 -37.57 -14.17 -7.18
N LEU A 473 -37.01 -15.07 -8.02
CA LEU A 473 -37.76 -15.94 -8.92
C LEU A 473 -38.65 -16.93 -8.15
N ARG A 474 -39.77 -16.42 -7.61
CA ARG A 474 -40.88 -17.21 -7.07
C ARG A 474 -42.00 -17.32 -8.10
N GLY A 475 -42.35 -18.55 -8.47
CA GLY A 475 -43.68 -18.87 -9.00
C GLY A 475 -43.83 -18.93 -10.51
N LEU A 476 -43.33 -20.01 -11.12
CA LEU A 476 -44.01 -20.59 -12.28
C LEU A 476 -45.07 -21.58 -11.76
N PRO A 477 -46.36 -21.44 -12.12
CA PRO A 477 -47.39 -22.38 -11.68
C PRO A 477 -47.26 -23.73 -12.39
N ARG A 478 -47.51 -24.81 -11.65
CA ARG A 478 -47.73 -26.14 -12.25
C ARG A 478 -49.03 -26.13 -13.05
N ASN A 479 -48.95 -26.19 -14.37
CA ASN A 479 -50.10 -26.61 -15.18
C ASN A 479 -50.29 -28.12 -15.06
N GLN A 480 -51.56 -28.55 -15.04
CA GLN A 480 -51.96 -29.94 -15.13
C GLN A 480 -52.23 -30.29 -16.60
N GLN A 481 -51.56 -31.32 -17.12
CA GLN A 481 -52.13 -32.47 -17.83
C GLN A 481 -51.02 -33.48 -18.15
#